data_AF-A0A7W4F1S6-F1
#
_entry.id   AF-A0A7W4F1S6-F1
#
_cell.length_a   1.000
_cell.length_b   1.000
_cell.length_c   1.000
_cell.angle_alpha   90.00
_cell.angle_beta   90.00
_cell.angle_gamma   90.00
#
_symmetry.space_group_name_H-M   'P 1'
#
loop_
_entity.id
_entity.type
_entity.pdbx_description
1 polymer ?
#
loop_
_entity_poly.entity_id
_entity_poly.type
_entity_poly.pdbx_seq_one_letter_code
_entity_poly.pdbx_strand_id
1 'polypeptide(L)'
;MGVTYVKLASAVSVAAIVGAVVFNSPANAAPTAFTWTGAAGDHKMSTAGNWKDGQVPTEGAKLVFTCANGASEKIQNDLNVALSGLDAQKMNNVTAAPTCASYTIDTLKFTSDAEFSGGHTSAGDKDEDKIPHIYVSGAITGLSNLKSNGFDGKFTSRPTINRFEVANSGCNNISYYINAPEKVVGENASVPLEGANNITVKNGGQLRVEYTDNKTSASKITFENGAMISHGISCFGSGGGSSNVTTVLSGDIVLNGNVEYRLDSNVTVKITGKLSGPGKLVAHKDNEGTLLVESSDNTSGTPNGQHGNTHEAKLIKLDGDKPNESVSVRKGETVLLNGSRSDVYVDEGGVFGGNATVKSLSVAGVVAPGNSPGKITVLNDFYMNGTGVYKAEILDKDHYDQIVAQSVQLSNGGNSSKLELVYLPGGTIKKGDTFTIINNNGSAPVQGTFNGLPEGAEFAVDGATFKISYVGGDGNDVVLTAQNDSTGPKAPNTGGENVAVNLAGTIVGVASAAILLFMAKRKSFGKK
;
A
#
# COMPACT_ATOMS: atom_id res chain seq x y z
N MET A 1 -62.24 -38.09 -24.45
CA MET A 1 -61.66 -37.06 -25.36
C MET A 1 -61.26 -35.89 -24.50
N GLY A 2 -59.99 -35.48 -24.54
CA GLY A 2 -59.48 -34.35 -23.75
C GLY A 2 -57.99 -34.51 -23.48
N VAL A 3 -57.19 -33.99 -24.40
CA VAL A 3 -55.74 -34.13 -24.51
C VAL A 3 -55.02 -33.38 -23.38
N THR A 4 -54.02 -34.03 -22.79
CA THR A 4 -53.05 -33.43 -21.85
C THR A 4 -52.07 -32.52 -22.60
N TYR A 5 -52.09 -31.22 -22.32
CA TYR A 5 -51.04 -30.29 -22.74
C TYR A 5 -49.95 -30.23 -21.66
N VAL A 6 -48.82 -30.89 -21.92
CA VAL A 6 -47.57 -30.64 -21.21
C VAL A 6 -46.96 -29.38 -21.81
N LYS A 7 -46.84 -28.31 -21.01
CA LYS A 7 -46.07 -27.13 -21.37
C LYS A 7 -44.58 -27.49 -21.42
N LEU A 8 -44.02 -27.52 -22.62
CA LEU A 8 -42.59 -27.47 -22.87
C LEU A 8 -42.05 -26.13 -22.33
N ALA A 9 -41.33 -26.17 -21.21
CA ALA A 9 -40.47 -25.07 -20.80
C ALA A 9 -39.20 -25.13 -21.68
N SER A 10 -39.10 -24.17 -22.60
CA SER A 10 -37.89 -23.89 -23.36
C SER A 10 -36.78 -23.44 -22.40
N ALA A 11 -35.89 -24.36 -22.05
CA ALA A 11 -34.61 -24.04 -21.45
C ALA A 11 -33.72 -23.42 -22.53
N VAL A 12 -33.57 -22.10 -22.50
CA VAL A 12 -32.51 -21.42 -23.23
C VAL A 12 -31.23 -21.62 -22.43
N SER A 13 -30.52 -22.71 -22.73
CA SER A 13 -29.15 -22.92 -22.29
C SER A 13 -28.26 -21.92 -23.02
N VAL A 14 -27.89 -20.84 -22.31
CA VAL A 14 -26.76 -20.00 -22.71
C VAL A 14 -25.51 -20.84 -22.47
N ALA A 15 -25.08 -21.56 -23.51
CA ALA A 15 -23.78 -22.21 -23.53
C ALA A 15 -22.72 -21.11 -23.40
N ALA A 16 -22.06 -21.06 -22.24
CA ALA A 16 -20.82 -20.33 -22.10
C ALA A 16 -19.83 -20.92 -23.11
N ILE A 17 -19.55 -20.19 -24.19
CA ILE A 17 -18.42 -20.47 -25.06
C ILE A 17 -17.18 -20.10 -24.24
N VAL A 18 -16.76 -21.01 -23.36
CA VAL A 18 -15.38 -21.04 -22.89
C VAL A 18 -14.57 -21.42 -24.12
N GLY A 19 -14.08 -20.40 -24.82
CA GLY A 19 -13.07 -20.57 -25.84
C GLY A 19 -11.81 -21.09 -25.17
N ALA A 20 -11.76 -22.40 -24.91
CA ALA A 20 -10.50 -23.10 -24.84
C ALA A 20 -9.89 -22.98 -26.24
N VAL A 21 -9.09 -21.94 -26.45
CA VAL A 21 -8.08 -21.97 -27.50
C VAL A 21 -7.12 -23.09 -27.08
N VAL A 22 -7.47 -24.31 -27.45
CA VAL A 22 -6.51 -25.39 -27.53
C VAL A 22 -5.58 -24.95 -28.64
N PHE A 23 -4.45 -24.37 -28.25
CA PHE A 23 -3.30 -24.28 -29.14
C PHE A 23 -2.99 -25.71 -29.54
N ASN A 24 -3.45 -26.10 -30.72
CA ASN A 24 -2.98 -27.31 -31.38
C ASN A 24 -1.57 -26.97 -31.88
N SER A 25 -0.64 -26.81 -30.94
CA SER A 25 0.77 -26.71 -31.23
C SER A 25 1.18 -28.07 -31.83
N PRO A 26 1.94 -28.11 -32.93
CA PRO A 26 2.64 -29.33 -33.29
C PRO A 26 3.40 -29.80 -32.04
N ALA A 27 3.47 -31.11 -31.81
CA ALA A 27 4.25 -31.69 -30.73
C ALA A 27 5.74 -31.38 -30.96
N ASN A 28 6.16 -30.15 -30.67
CA ASN A 28 7.55 -29.78 -30.58
C ASN A 28 8.11 -30.54 -29.38
N ALA A 29 9.26 -31.19 -29.59
CA ALA A 29 10.04 -31.73 -28.48
C ALA A 29 10.21 -30.65 -27.40
N ALA A 30 10.14 -31.05 -26.12
CA ALA A 30 10.41 -30.14 -25.03
C ALA A 30 11.77 -29.45 -25.26
N PRO A 31 11.88 -28.13 -25.02
CA PRO A 31 13.11 -27.40 -25.30
C PRO A 31 14.27 -28.02 -24.52
N THR A 32 15.43 -28.13 -25.16
CA THR A 32 16.66 -28.62 -24.54
C THR A 32 17.07 -27.67 -23.42
N ALA A 33 17.17 -28.21 -22.20
CA ALA A 33 17.52 -27.45 -21.01
C ALA A 33 19.03 -27.46 -20.77
N PHE A 34 19.62 -26.30 -20.46
CA PHE A 34 21.04 -26.14 -20.16
C PHE A 34 21.22 -25.57 -18.76
N THR A 35 21.89 -26.31 -17.87
CA THR A 35 22.11 -25.88 -16.47
C THR A 35 23.43 -25.14 -16.31
N TRP A 36 23.35 -23.90 -15.87
CA TRP A 36 24.51 -23.07 -15.52
C TRP A 36 25.21 -23.61 -14.28
N THR A 37 26.53 -23.75 -14.36
CA THR A 37 27.40 -24.14 -13.24
C THR A 37 28.44 -23.09 -12.91
N GLY A 38 28.77 -22.19 -13.86
CA GLY A 38 29.84 -21.19 -13.70
C GLY A 38 31.25 -21.77 -13.51
N ALA A 39 31.43 -23.08 -13.75
CA ALA A 39 32.62 -23.81 -13.32
C ALA A 39 33.92 -23.41 -14.04
N ALA A 40 33.85 -22.81 -15.24
CA ALA A 40 35.03 -22.30 -15.93
C ALA A 40 35.52 -20.95 -15.36
N GLY A 41 34.68 -20.24 -14.59
CA GLY A 41 35.05 -19.02 -13.87
C GLY A 41 35.20 -17.75 -14.72
N ASP A 42 35.02 -17.82 -16.04
CA ASP A 42 35.06 -16.67 -16.95
C ASP A 42 33.70 -15.96 -17.09
N HIS A 43 32.64 -16.55 -16.54
CA HIS A 43 31.26 -16.06 -16.52
C HIS A 43 30.65 -15.74 -17.91
N LYS A 44 31.07 -16.46 -18.96
CA LYS A 44 30.52 -16.32 -20.32
C LYS A 44 29.60 -17.48 -20.69
N MET A 45 28.47 -17.17 -21.31
CA MET A 45 27.51 -18.18 -21.78
C MET A 45 28.04 -19.02 -22.95
N SER A 46 28.96 -18.49 -23.76
CA SER A 46 29.60 -19.23 -24.87
C SER A 46 30.64 -20.26 -24.42
N THR A 47 31.08 -20.23 -23.15
CA THR A 47 32.06 -21.17 -22.62
C THR A 47 31.39 -22.46 -22.18
N ALA A 48 31.61 -23.54 -22.95
CA ALA A 48 31.02 -24.86 -22.71
C ALA A 48 31.23 -25.38 -21.27
N GLY A 49 32.39 -25.08 -20.66
CA GLY A 49 32.72 -25.48 -19.28
C GLY A 49 31.86 -24.84 -18.18
N ASN A 50 31.09 -23.78 -18.49
CA ASN A 50 30.13 -23.19 -17.55
C ASN A 50 28.76 -23.88 -17.54
N TRP A 51 28.58 -24.92 -18.36
CA TRP A 51 27.33 -25.66 -18.48
C TRP A 51 27.55 -27.10 -18.03
N LYS A 52 26.57 -27.66 -17.31
CA LYS A 52 26.64 -28.99 -16.68
C LYS A 52 27.08 -30.11 -17.64
N ASP A 53 26.58 -30.09 -18.87
CA ASP A 53 26.86 -31.13 -19.87
C ASP A 53 28.06 -30.78 -20.78
N GLY A 54 28.78 -29.69 -20.49
CA GLY A 54 29.92 -29.26 -21.29
C GLY A 54 29.54 -28.86 -22.72
N GLN A 55 28.33 -28.34 -22.92
CA GLN A 55 27.79 -27.92 -24.22
C GLN A 55 27.24 -26.50 -24.13
N VAL A 56 27.40 -25.73 -25.21
CA VAL A 56 26.91 -24.35 -25.31
C VAL A 56 25.43 -24.35 -25.68
N PRO A 57 24.57 -23.52 -25.04
CA PRO A 57 23.17 -23.40 -25.41
C PRO A 57 22.97 -23.00 -26.87
N THR A 58 21.99 -23.61 -27.51
CA THR A 58 21.63 -23.39 -28.92
C THR A 58 20.28 -22.68 -29.08
N GLU A 59 19.87 -22.38 -30.31
CA GLU A 59 18.57 -21.78 -30.61
C GLU A 59 17.42 -22.57 -29.98
N GLY A 60 16.52 -21.87 -29.30
CA GLY A 60 15.39 -22.46 -28.58
C GLY A 60 15.76 -23.17 -27.28
N ALA A 61 16.99 -23.03 -26.78
CA ALA A 61 17.38 -23.59 -25.48
C ALA A 61 16.67 -22.90 -24.32
N LYS A 62 16.38 -23.67 -23.27
CA LYS A 62 15.92 -23.16 -21.98
C LYS A 62 17.10 -23.12 -21.01
N LEU A 63 17.36 -21.97 -20.38
CA LEU A 63 18.46 -21.83 -19.42
C LEU A 63 17.98 -22.14 -18.01
N VAL A 64 18.72 -22.96 -17.29
CA VAL A 64 18.42 -23.38 -15.93
C VAL A 64 19.47 -22.84 -14.97
N PHE A 65 19.02 -22.11 -13.95
CA PHE A 65 19.85 -21.61 -12.87
C PHE A 65 19.39 -22.26 -11.57
N THR A 66 20.30 -22.98 -10.92
CA THR A 66 20.04 -23.63 -9.63
C THR A 66 20.55 -22.77 -8.51
N CYS A 67 19.89 -22.80 -7.37
CA CYS A 67 20.44 -22.17 -6.18
C CYS A 67 21.82 -22.75 -5.82
N ALA A 68 22.82 -21.88 -5.61
CA ALA A 68 24.14 -22.25 -5.11
C ALA A 68 24.44 -21.46 -3.82
N ASN A 69 25.12 -22.11 -2.87
CA ASN A 69 25.66 -21.42 -1.69
C ASN A 69 26.86 -20.57 -2.14
N GLY A 70 26.77 -19.24 -2.05
CA GLY A 70 27.88 -18.39 -2.48
C GLY A 70 27.48 -16.93 -2.74
N ALA A 71 28.42 -16.16 -3.30
CA ALA A 71 28.19 -14.79 -3.71
C ALA A 71 27.37 -14.75 -5.01
N SER A 72 26.60 -13.66 -5.19
CA SER A 72 25.88 -13.39 -6.43
C SER A 72 26.83 -13.31 -7.63
N GLU A 73 26.41 -13.88 -8.76
CA GLU A 73 27.21 -13.95 -9.99
C GLU A 73 26.77 -12.90 -11.02
N LYS A 74 27.73 -12.39 -11.79
CA LYS A 74 27.49 -11.55 -12.97
C LYS A 74 27.88 -12.35 -14.21
N ILE A 75 26.93 -12.55 -15.11
CA ILE A 75 27.07 -13.39 -16.31
C ILE A 75 26.99 -12.51 -17.55
N GLN A 76 27.98 -12.68 -18.44
CA GLN A 76 27.95 -12.12 -19.78
C GLN A 76 27.25 -13.09 -20.72
N ASN A 77 26.12 -12.68 -21.29
CA ASN A 77 25.51 -13.37 -22.41
C ASN A 77 26.14 -12.89 -23.72
N ASP A 78 27.04 -13.71 -24.26
CA ASP A 78 27.69 -13.54 -25.56
C ASP A 78 27.13 -14.52 -26.62
N LEU A 79 25.99 -15.15 -26.36
CA LEU A 79 25.30 -16.00 -27.31
C LEU A 79 24.53 -15.16 -28.34
N ASN A 80 24.54 -15.61 -29.60
CA ASN A 80 23.71 -15.05 -30.67
C ASN A 80 22.55 -16.00 -31.03
N VAL A 81 21.82 -16.47 -30.02
CA VAL A 81 20.67 -17.38 -30.16
C VAL A 81 19.46 -16.81 -29.44
N ALA A 82 18.26 -17.14 -29.92
CA ALA A 82 17.03 -16.84 -29.21
C ALA A 82 16.69 -17.98 -28.26
N LEU A 83 16.56 -17.69 -26.97
CA LEU A 83 16.27 -18.66 -25.92
C LEU A 83 14.76 -18.86 -25.76
N SER A 84 14.33 -20.06 -25.39
CA SER A 84 12.91 -20.35 -25.17
C SER A 84 12.44 -19.99 -23.75
N GLY A 85 13.34 -19.68 -22.83
CA GLY A 85 12.96 -19.33 -21.47
C GLY A 85 14.05 -19.51 -20.42
N LEU A 86 13.65 -19.29 -19.17
CA LEU A 86 14.47 -19.38 -17.97
C LEU A 86 13.83 -20.34 -16.97
N ASP A 87 14.64 -21.00 -16.16
CA ASP A 87 14.19 -21.85 -15.07
C ASP A 87 14.99 -21.57 -13.79
N ALA A 88 14.32 -21.09 -12.75
CA ALA A 88 14.91 -20.83 -11.44
C ALA A 88 14.67 -22.02 -10.50
N GLN A 89 15.62 -22.95 -10.46
CA GLN A 89 15.48 -24.19 -9.71
C GLN A 89 15.90 -24.05 -8.25
N LYS A 90 14.98 -24.47 -7.39
CA LYS A 90 15.15 -24.54 -5.94
C LYS A 90 16.28 -25.50 -5.54
N MET A 91 17.00 -25.18 -4.46
CA MET A 91 17.97 -26.10 -3.87
C MET A 91 17.28 -27.31 -3.23
N ASN A 92 17.72 -28.53 -3.58
CA ASN A 92 17.31 -29.76 -2.90
C ASN A 92 18.31 -30.06 -1.75
N ASN A 93 17.81 -30.34 -0.54
CA ASN A 93 18.58 -30.70 0.67
C ASN A 93 19.47 -29.60 1.31
N VAL A 94 18.88 -28.72 2.13
CA VAL A 94 19.64 -28.07 3.21
C VAL A 94 18.81 -27.96 4.48
N THR A 95 19.36 -28.46 5.59
CA THR A 95 18.82 -28.37 6.95
C THR A 95 19.09 -27.02 7.64
N ALA A 96 19.84 -26.12 7.00
CA ALA A 96 19.98 -24.71 7.34
C ALA A 96 20.61 -23.97 6.13
N ALA A 97 19.84 -23.18 5.38
CA ALA A 97 20.39 -22.50 4.20
C ALA A 97 20.78 -21.04 4.54
N PRO A 98 22.02 -20.59 4.23
CA PRO A 98 22.28 -19.19 3.94
C PRO A 98 21.49 -18.73 2.70
N THR A 99 21.28 -17.43 2.54
CA THR A 99 20.52 -16.82 1.42
C THR A 99 21.03 -17.28 0.05
N CYS A 100 20.13 -17.72 -0.84
CA CYS A 100 20.48 -18.14 -2.19
C CYS A 100 21.22 -17.05 -2.99
N ALA A 101 22.26 -17.43 -3.73
CA ALA A 101 22.94 -16.52 -4.65
C ALA A 101 21.98 -16.07 -5.78
N SER A 102 22.11 -14.80 -6.19
CA SER A 102 21.38 -14.24 -7.34
C SER A 102 22.25 -14.22 -8.59
N TYR A 103 21.65 -14.36 -9.77
CA TYR A 103 22.33 -14.25 -11.06
C TYR A 103 21.98 -12.92 -11.76
N THR A 104 22.98 -12.13 -12.13
CA THR A 104 22.79 -10.92 -12.94
C THR A 104 23.34 -11.13 -14.34
N ILE A 105 22.46 -11.15 -15.33
CA ILE A 105 22.79 -11.32 -16.74
C ILE A 105 22.76 -9.94 -17.42
N ASP A 106 23.67 -9.67 -18.35
CA ASP A 106 23.75 -8.38 -19.05
C ASP A 106 22.62 -8.20 -20.06
N THR A 107 22.41 -9.12 -21.01
CA THR A 107 21.36 -9.04 -22.03
C THR A 107 20.79 -10.41 -22.34
N LEU A 108 19.55 -10.50 -22.83
CA LEU A 108 19.00 -11.76 -23.33
C LEU A 108 18.18 -11.54 -24.60
N LYS A 109 18.25 -12.50 -25.52
CA LYS A 109 17.37 -12.62 -26.68
C LYS A 109 16.50 -13.85 -26.49
N PHE A 110 15.19 -13.67 -26.58
CA PHE A 110 14.23 -14.77 -26.51
C PHE A 110 13.58 -15.04 -27.86
N THR A 111 13.03 -16.24 -28.01
CA THR A 111 12.00 -16.52 -29.00
C THR A 111 10.78 -15.60 -28.79
N SER A 112 9.89 -15.52 -29.80
CA SER A 112 8.66 -14.73 -29.69
C SER A 112 7.85 -15.11 -28.46
N ASP A 113 7.80 -16.40 -28.16
CA ASP A 113 7.09 -16.99 -27.03
C ASP A 113 8.12 -17.60 -26.10
N ALA A 114 8.17 -17.12 -24.86
CA ALA A 114 9.06 -17.66 -23.83
C ALA A 114 8.28 -18.17 -22.62
N GLU A 115 8.81 -19.21 -21.99
CA GLU A 115 8.27 -19.76 -20.74
C GLU A 115 9.29 -19.72 -19.62
N PHE A 116 8.96 -19.00 -18.56
CA PHE A 116 9.75 -18.97 -17.34
C PHE A 116 9.14 -19.87 -16.28
N SER A 117 9.99 -20.67 -15.65
CA SER A 117 9.61 -21.50 -14.52
C SER A 117 10.47 -21.22 -13.30
N GLY A 118 9.97 -21.59 -12.13
CA GLY A 118 10.79 -21.65 -10.94
C GLY A 118 10.09 -22.33 -9.78
N GLY A 119 10.76 -22.35 -8.64
CA GLY A 119 10.29 -23.06 -7.45
C GLY A 119 9.29 -22.32 -6.56
N HIS A 120 8.98 -21.05 -6.83
CA HIS A 120 8.09 -20.29 -5.96
C HIS A 120 6.65 -20.79 -6.09
N THR A 121 5.94 -20.84 -4.97
CA THR A 121 4.52 -21.20 -4.93
C THR A 121 3.63 -20.07 -4.40
N SER A 122 4.19 -19.20 -3.55
CA SER A 122 3.55 -17.98 -3.06
C SER A 122 4.61 -17.02 -2.47
N ALA A 123 4.24 -15.76 -2.19
CA ALA A 123 5.04 -14.89 -1.32
C ALA A 123 5.07 -15.45 0.12
N GLY A 124 6.25 -15.49 0.75
CA GLY A 124 6.41 -16.00 2.11
C GLY A 124 6.48 -17.53 2.20
N ASP A 125 6.74 -18.23 1.09
CA ASP A 125 7.13 -19.63 1.11
C ASP A 125 8.40 -19.77 1.97
N LYS A 126 8.47 -20.79 2.85
CA LYS A 126 9.66 -21.07 3.67
C LYS A 126 10.90 -21.37 2.84
N ASP A 127 10.68 -21.64 1.56
CA ASP A 127 11.70 -21.96 0.59
C ASP A 127 12.02 -20.79 -0.36
N GLU A 128 11.48 -19.59 -0.12
CA GLU A 128 11.76 -18.38 -0.91
C GLU A 128 13.27 -18.12 -0.99
N ASP A 129 13.98 -18.20 0.15
CA ASP A 129 15.43 -18.04 0.25
C ASP A 129 16.24 -19.20 -0.38
N LYS A 130 15.57 -20.23 -0.92
CA LYS A 130 16.20 -21.40 -1.54
C LYS A 130 16.09 -21.41 -3.07
N ILE A 131 15.52 -20.35 -3.66
CA ILE A 131 15.33 -20.19 -5.09
C ILE A 131 16.17 -19.00 -5.56
N PRO A 132 16.94 -19.12 -6.65
CA PRO A 132 17.78 -18.03 -7.09
C PRO A 132 16.94 -16.94 -7.76
N HIS A 133 17.23 -15.68 -7.43
CA HIS A 133 16.73 -14.55 -8.20
C HIS A 133 17.55 -14.37 -9.47
N ILE A 134 16.86 -14.23 -10.60
CA ILE A 134 17.48 -13.95 -11.90
C ILE A 134 17.15 -12.51 -12.31
N TYR A 135 18.21 -11.72 -12.49
CA TYR A 135 18.16 -10.34 -12.90
C TYR A 135 18.74 -10.18 -14.30
N VAL A 136 18.04 -9.49 -15.18
CA VAL A 136 18.61 -9.06 -16.47
C VAL A 136 18.70 -7.55 -16.47
N SER A 137 19.94 -7.06 -16.54
CA SER A 137 20.27 -5.66 -16.29
C SER A 137 20.22 -4.77 -17.54
N GLY A 138 20.30 -5.37 -18.72
CA GLY A 138 20.27 -4.70 -20.02
C GLY A 138 19.10 -5.14 -20.89
N ALA A 139 19.32 -5.13 -22.21
CA ALA A 139 18.28 -5.29 -23.21
C ALA A 139 17.67 -6.71 -23.21
N ILE A 140 16.34 -6.75 -23.32
CA ILE A 140 15.56 -7.94 -23.67
C ILE A 140 15.04 -7.76 -25.09
N THR A 141 15.35 -8.69 -25.99
CA THR A 141 14.93 -8.62 -27.40
C THR A 141 14.25 -9.91 -27.85
N GLY A 142 13.45 -9.84 -28.93
CA GLY A 142 12.76 -10.98 -29.53
C GLY A 142 11.48 -11.44 -28.82
N LEU A 143 11.30 -11.07 -27.54
CA LEU A 143 10.16 -11.48 -26.72
C LEU A 143 8.86 -10.74 -27.10
N SER A 144 7.82 -11.48 -27.43
CA SER A 144 6.47 -10.97 -27.72
C SER A 144 5.43 -11.46 -26.71
N ASN A 145 5.53 -12.70 -26.23
CA ASN A 145 4.63 -13.29 -25.26
C ASN A 145 5.43 -14.01 -24.18
N LEU A 146 5.07 -13.78 -22.92
CA LEU A 146 5.71 -14.43 -21.78
C LEU A 146 4.69 -15.15 -20.91
N LYS A 147 4.96 -16.41 -20.60
CA LYS A 147 4.30 -17.17 -19.54
C LYS A 147 5.30 -17.42 -18.41
N SER A 148 4.95 -17.01 -17.20
CA SER A 148 5.79 -17.14 -16.00
C SER A 148 5.05 -17.97 -14.94
N ASN A 149 5.69 -19.02 -14.42
CA ASN A 149 5.11 -19.84 -13.36
C ASN A 149 6.16 -20.23 -12.32
N GLY A 150 6.10 -19.67 -11.11
CA GLY A 150 7.09 -19.96 -10.07
C GLY A 150 8.41 -19.18 -10.20
N PHE A 151 8.53 -18.31 -11.21
CA PHE A 151 9.71 -17.50 -11.45
C PHE A 151 9.61 -16.13 -10.76
N ASP A 152 10.62 -15.77 -9.96
CA ASP A 152 10.74 -14.46 -9.33
C ASP A 152 12.09 -13.79 -9.66
N GLY A 153 12.04 -12.91 -10.65
CA GLY A 153 13.18 -12.16 -11.16
C GLY A 153 12.75 -10.80 -11.70
N LYS A 154 13.69 -9.99 -12.20
CA LYS A 154 13.36 -8.69 -12.82
C LYS A 154 14.18 -8.38 -14.05
N PHE A 155 13.54 -7.69 -14.98
CA PHE A 155 14.15 -7.09 -16.18
C PHE A 155 14.19 -5.58 -16.01
N THR A 156 15.36 -5.03 -15.67
CA THR A 156 15.48 -3.58 -15.39
C THR A 156 15.14 -2.71 -16.60
N SER A 157 15.25 -3.26 -17.81
CA SER A 157 14.88 -2.60 -19.07
C SER A 157 13.37 -2.43 -19.28
N ARG A 158 12.52 -3.06 -18.46
CA ARG A 158 11.05 -2.97 -18.54
C ARG A 158 10.50 -3.20 -19.96
N PRO A 159 10.78 -4.37 -20.59
CA PRO A 159 10.36 -4.60 -21.97
C PRO A 159 8.84 -4.47 -22.13
N THR A 160 8.45 -3.94 -23.29
CA THR A 160 7.05 -3.94 -23.73
C THR A 160 6.83 -5.14 -24.62
N ILE A 161 5.88 -6.00 -24.23
CA ILE A 161 5.50 -7.22 -24.93
C ILE A 161 4.00 -7.19 -25.23
N ASN A 162 3.48 -8.14 -26.01
CA ASN A 162 2.06 -8.20 -26.36
C ASN A 162 1.23 -8.82 -25.24
N ARG A 163 1.70 -9.96 -24.69
CA ARG A 163 0.94 -10.76 -23.71
C ARG A 163 1.81 -11.25 -22.57
N PHE A 164 1.34 -11.06 -21.35
CA PHE A 164 1.99 -11.54 -20.13
C PHE A 164 1.04 -12.42 -19.32
N GLU A 165 1.43 -13.67 -19.06
CA GLU A 165 0.72 -14.60 -18.18
C GLU A 165 1.60 -14.96 -16.98
N VAL A 166 1.07 -14.86 -15.76
CA VAL A 166 1.83 -15.12 -14.53
C VAL A 166 1.04 -15.94 -13.51
N ALA A 167 1.68 -16.91 -12.87
CA ALA A 167 1.16 -17.69 -11.75
C ALA A 167 2.29 -18.03 -10.76
N ASN A 168 1.92 -18.37 -9.52
CA ASN A 168 2.84 -18.80 -8.46
C ASN A 168 4.05 -17.88 -8.31
N SER A 169 3.82 -16.57 -8.37
CA SER A 169 4.91 -15.62 -8.19
C SER A 169 5.36 -15.63 -6.73
N GLY A 170 6.68 -15.53 -6.50
CA GLY A 170 7.23 -15.24 -5.17
C GLY A 170 6.87 -13.82 -4.72
N CYS A 171 7.86 -12.94 -4.56
CA CYS A 171 7.63 -11.51 -4.35
C CYS A 171 7.06 -10.78 -5.58
N ASN A 172 6.81 -11.51 -6.65
CA ASN A 172 6.16 -11.04 -7.87
C ASN A 172 6.86 -9.86 -8.55
N ASN A 173 8.19 -9.84 -8.49
CA ASN A 173 8.97 -8.75 -9.09
C ASN A 173 8.75 -8.66 -10.60
N ILE A 174 8.69 -9.80 -11.29
CA ILE A 174 8.64 -9.83 -12.76
C ILE A 174 7.42 -9.07 -13.30
N SER A 175 6.28 -9.10 -12.60
CA SER A 175 5.06 -8.38 -13.00
C SER A 175 5.21 -6.86 -12.98
N TYR A 176 6.10 -6.32 -12.15
CA TYR A 176 6.39 -4.89 -12.04
C TYR A 176 7.36 -4.40 -13.12
N TYR A 177 8.11 -5.33 -13.72
CA TYR A 177 9.16 -5.06 -14.71
C TYR A 177 8.79 -5.50 -16.12
N ILE A 178 7.51 -5.78 -16.38
CA ILE A 178 7.01 -6.12 -17.72
C ILE A 178 5.82 -5.23 -18.04
N ASN A 179 5.88 -4.58 -19.20
CA ASN A 179 4.77 -3.82 -19.75
C ASN A 179 4.04 -4.67 -20.80
N ALA A 180 2.74 -4.90 -20.63
CA ALA A 180 1.95 -5.69 -21.57
C ALA A 180 0.48 -5.20 -21.59
N PRO A 181 -0.10 -4.97 -22.79
CA PRO A 181 -1.50 -4.59 -22.93
C PRO A 181 -2.45 -5.75 -22.65
N GLU A 182 -2.04 -7.00 -22.83
CA GLU A 182 -2.79 -8.19 -22.44
C GLU A 182 -2.13 -8.87 -21.24
N LYS A 183 -2.82 -8.91 -20.10
CA LYS A 183 -2.34 -9.56 -18.88
C LYS A 183 -3.27 -10.67 -18.43
N VAL A 184 -2.72 -11.80 -18.06
CA VAL A 184 -3.44 -12.93 -17.46
C VAL A 184 -2.75 -13.28 -16.14
N VAL A 185 -3.52 -13.29 -15.06
CA VAL A 185 -2.99 -13.61 -13.74
C VAL A 185 -3.67 -14.86 -13.20
N GLY A 186 -2.86 -15.87 -12.89
CA GLY A 186 -3.22 -17.14 -12.30
C GLY A 186 -3.10 -17.11 -10.77
N GLU A 187 -3.27 -18.29 -10.18
CA GLU A 187 -3.14 -18.52 -8.73
C GLU A 187 -1.82 -17.96 -8.18
N ASN A 188 -1.87 -17.41 -6.96
CA ASN A 188 -0.69 -16.93 -6.22
C ASN A 188 0.15 -15.93 -7.03
N ALA A 189 -0.49 -15.13 -7.88
CA ALA A 189 0.14 -14.03 -8.59
C ALA A 189 -0.72 -12.76 -8.57
N SER A 190 -0.09 -11.62 -8.81
CA SER A 190 -0.79 -10.36 -9.04
C SER A 190 -0.25 -9.61 -10.27
N VAL A 191 -1.06 -8.75 -10.88
CA VAL A 191 -0.57 -7.83 -11.94
C VAL A 191 -1.00 -6.40 -11.65
N PRO A 192 -0.13 -5.40 -11.89
CA PRO A 192 -0.50 -4.00 -11.78
C PRO A 192 -1.36 -3.55 -12.96
N LEU A 193 -2.14 -2.50 -12.75
CA LEU A 193 -2.97 -1.86 -13.78
C LEU A 193 -2.17 -1.17 -14.90
N GLU A 194 -0.90 -0.82 -14.64
CA GLU A 194 -0.08 -0.03 -15.55
C GLU A 194 0.12 -0.71 -16.91
N GLY A 195 -0.10 0.03 -18.00
CA GLY A 195 0.13 -0.42 -19.36
C GLY A 195 -0.83 -1.48 -19.90
N ALA A 196 -1.83 -1.89 -19.14
CA ALA A 196 -2.80 -2.90 -19.54
C ALA A 196 -4.00 -2.31 -20.30
N ASN A 197 -4.42 -2.97 -21.38
CA ASN A 197 -5.71 -2.76 -22.03
C ASN A 197 -6.74 -3.81 -21.59
N ASN A 198 -6.30 -5.06 -21.44
CA ASN A 198 -7.13 -6.18 -21.02
C ASN A 198 -6.43 -6.95 -19.89
N ILE A 199 -7.17 -7.22 -18.82
CA ILE A 199 -6.71 -8.03 -17.69
C ILE A 199 -7.70 -9.16 -17.45
N THR A 200 -7.20 -10.39 -17.40
CA THR A 200 -7.96 -11.56 -16.97
C THR A 200 -7.39 -12.07 -15.67
N VAL A 201 -8.21 -12.05 -14.61
CA VAL A 201 -7.86 -12.52 -13.28
C VAL A 201 -8.52 -13.88 -13.04
N LYS A 202 -7.72 -14.94 -13.08
CA LYS A 202 -8.18 -16.31 -12.89
C LYS A 202 -8.42 -16.62 -11.41
N ASN A 203 -8.98 -17.79 -11.12
CA ASN A 203 -9.13 -18.30 -9.76
C ASN A 203 -7.79 -18.23 -8.97
N GLY A 204 -7.82 -17.67 -7.76
CA GLY A 204 -6.64 -17.48 -6.90
C GLY A 204 -5.68 -16.36 -7.34
N GLY A 205 -5.95 -15.71 -8.49
CA GLY A 205 -5.18 -14.56 -8.96
C GLY A 205 -5.68 -13.25 -8.36
N GLN A 206 -4.80 -12.25 -8.33
CA GLN A 206 -5.10 -10.94 -7.73
C GLN A 206 -4.91 -9.79 -8.72
N LEU A 207 -5.89 -8.90 -8.80
CA LEU A 207 -5.69 -7.57 -9.38
C LEU A 207 -5.01 -6.69 -8.33
N ARG A 208 -3.80 -6.21 -8.64
CA ARG A 208 -3.09 -5.26 -7.77
C ARG A 208 -3.64 -3.85 -7.99
N VAL A 209 -4.14 -3.24 -6.93
CA VAL A 209 -4.44 -1.81 -6.83
C VAL A 209 -3.36 -1.11 -6.01
N GLU A 210 -3.10 0.17 -6.31
CA GLU A 210 -2.08 0.93 -5.61
C GLU A 210 -2.57 1.39 -4.23
N TYR A 211 -1.64 1.46 -3.28
CA TYR A 211 -1.89 1.91 -1.90
C TYR A 211 -1.13 3.19 -1.52
N THR A 212 -0.31 3.72 -2.44
CA THR A 212 0.49 4.95 -2.25
C THR A 212 0.03 6.12 -3.11
N ASP A 213 -0.54 5.86 -4.28
CA ASP A 213 -0.85 6.89 -5.27
C ASP A 213 -2.20 6.67 -5.94
N ASN A 214 -2.89 7.78 -6.22
CA ASN A 214 -4.14 7.75 -6.97
C ASN A 214 -3.91 7.18 -8.38
N LYS A 215 -4.79 6.29 -8.82
CA LYS A 215 -4.72 5.68 -10.15
C LYS A 215 -6.06 5.74 -10.85
N THR A 216 -6.04 5.87 -12.17
CA THR A 216 -7.20 5.59 -13.01
C THR A 216 -6.80 4.61 -14.09
N SER A 217 -7.64 3.60 -14.33
CA SER A 217 -7.46 2.60 -15.37
C SER A 217 -8.75 2.42 -16.16
N ALA A 218 -8.62 2.51 -17.49
CA ALA A 218 -9.68 2.20 -18.44
C ALA A 218 -9.59 0.76 -18.98
N SER A 219 -8.77 -0.10 -18.37
CA SER A 219 -8.61 -1.48 -18.81
C SER A 219 -9.93 -2.24 -18.73
N LYS A 220 -10.18 -3.11 -19.70
CA LYS A 220 -11.22 -4.13 -19.59
C LYS A 220 -10.72 -5.22 -18.64
N ILE A 221 -11.50 -5.55 -17.61
CA ILE A 221 -11.09 -6.51 -16.58
C ILE A 221 -12.12 -7.63 -16.49
N THR A 222 -11.67 -8.87 -16.64
CA THR A 222 -12.50 -10.06 -16.47
C THR A 222 -11.99 -10.85 -15.26
N PHE A 223 -12.87 -11.11 -14.30
CA PHE A 223 -12.57 -11.91 -13.13
C PHE A 223 -13.28 -13.27 -13.21
N GLU A 224 -12.54 -14.33 -12.94
CA GLU A 224 -13.10 -15.66 -12.64
C GLU A 224 -13.56 -15.76 -11.18
N ASN A 225 -14.34 -16.80 -10.88
CA ASN A 225 -14.75 -17.08 -9.51
C ASN A 225 -13.52 -17.34 -8.61
N GLY A 226 -13.46 -16.72 -7.43
CA GLY A 226 -12.36 -16.88 -6.49
C GLY A 226 -11.11 -16.04 -6.82
N ALA A 227 -11.24 -15.05 -7.71
CA ALA A 227 -10.25 -14.01 -7.89
C ALA A 227 -10.34 -12.93 -6.78
N MET A 228 -9.31 -12.10 -6.64
CA MET A 228 -9.25 -11.04 -5.62
C MET A 228 -8.81 -9.68 -6.19
N ILE A 229 -9.26 -8.59 -5.57
CA ILE A 229 -8.70 -7.23 -5.70
C ILE A 229 -7.96 -6.90 -4.40
N SER A 230 -6.68 -6.55 -4.47
CA SER A 230 -5.84 -6.30 -3.28
C SER A 230 -4.65 -5.37 -3.59
N HIS A 231 -3.81 -5.09 -2.60
CA HIS A 231 -2.49 -4.45 -2.83
C HIS A 231 -1.49 -5.35 -3.59
N GLY A 232 -1.92 -6.53 -4.04
CA GLY A 232 -1.13 -7.51 -4.76
C GLY A 232 -0.23 -8.37 -3.86
N ILE A 233 0.55 -9.22 -4.52
CA ILE A 233 1.53 -10.09 -3.86
C ILE A 233 2.87 -9.36 -3.93
N SER A 234 3.39 -8.90 -2.80
CA SER A 234 4.71 -8.28 -2.69
C SER A 234 5.33 -8.54 -1.32
N CYS A 235 6.65 -8.74 -1.30
CA CYS A 235 7.42 -8.85 -0.05
C CYS A 235 7.81 -7.50 0.55
N PHE A 236 7.60 -6.42 -0.19
CA PHE A 236 7.67 -5.06 0.33
C PHE A 236 6.39 -4.84 1.14
N GLY A 237 6.50 -4.78 2.47
CA GLY A 237 5.35 -4.62 3.35
C GLY A 237 4.50 -3.39 2.99
N SER A 238 3.24 -3.39 3.42
CA SER A 238 2.38 -2.20 3.35
C SER A 238 2.99 -1.12 4.25
N GLY A 239 3.54 -0.06 3.65
CA GLY A 239 4.05 1.08 4.40
C GLY A 239 2.91 1.73 5.18
N GLY A 240 3.05 1.87 6.50
CA GLY A 240 2.05 2.53 7.35
C GLY A 240 2.18 4.06 7.37
N GLY A 241 1.10 4.76 7.75
CA GLY A 241 1.08 6.22 7.83
C GLY A 241 0.88 6.85 6.45
N SER A 242 -0.01 6.27 5.64
CA SER A 242 -0.26 6.63 4.25
C SER A 242 -1.44 7.60 4.11
N SER A 243 -1.38 8.43 3.07
CA SER A 243 -2.51 9.25 2.63
C SER A 243 -3.61 8.39 2.02
N ASN A 244 -4.84 8.91 1.99
CA ASN A 244 -5.96 8.28 1.31
C ASN A 244 -5.66 8.17 -0.19
N VAL A 245 -5.85 6.97 -0.73
CA VAL A 245 -5.57 6.64 -2.13
C VAL A 245 -6.83 6.11 -2.78
N THR A 246 -7.10 6.59 -3.99
CA THR A 246 -8.21 6.14 -4.83
C THR A 246 -7.71 5.52 -6.11
N THR A 247 -8.09 4.26 -6.35
CA THR A 247 -7.97 3.61 -7.66
C THR A 247 -9.33 3.62 -8.36
N VAL A 248 -9.43 4.32 -9.49
CA VAL A 248 -10.63 4.37 -10.33
C VAL A 248 -10.52 3.36 -11.46
N LEU A 249 -11.47 2.43 -11.52
CA LEU A 249 -11.65 1.47 -12.61
C LEU A 249 -12.80 1.98 -13.49
N SER A 250 -12.47 2.53 -14.66
CA SER A 250 -13.42 3.14 -15.60
C SER A 250 -13.71 2.30 -16.83
N GLY A 251 -12.94 1.23 -17.08
CA GLY A 251 -13.20 0.27 -18.15
C GLY A 251 -14.28 -0.76 -17.80
N ASP A 252 -14.60 -1.61 -18.77
CA ASP A 252 -15.59 -2.68 -18.61
C ASP A 252 -15.10 -3.76 -17.63
N ILE A 253 -15.89 -4.05 -16.60
CA ILE A 253 -15.62 -5.09 -15.61
C ILE A 253 -16.64 -6.21 -15.72
N VAL A 254 -16.15 -7.45 -15.82
CA VAL A 254 -16.96 -8.67 -15.89
C VAL A 254 -16.63 -9.58 -14.71
N LEU A 255 -17.63 -9.93 -13.91
CA LEU A 255 -17.55 -10.85 -12.78
C LEU A 255 -18.15 -12.21 -13.17
N ASN A 256 -17.35 -13.15 -13.65
CA ASN A 256 -17.80 -14.52 -13.97
C ASN A 256 -18.07 -15.38 -12.73
N GLY A 257 -17.82 -14.85 -11.54
CA GLY A 257 -18.13 -15.45 -10.24
C GLY A 257 -17.86 -14.46 -9.12
N ASN A 258 -17.88 -14.92 -7.88
CA ASN A 258 -17.61 -14.04 -6.75
C ASN A 258 -16.14 -13.64 -6.73
N VAL A 259 -15.90 -12.36 -6.48
CA VAL A 259 -14.56 -11.75 -6.41
C VAL A 259 -14.41 -11.12 -5.06
N GLU A 260 -13.35 -11.48 -4.35
CA GLU A 260 -13.07 -10.87 -3.06
C GLU A 260 -12.31 -9.55 -3.23
N TYR A 261 -12.45 -8.63 -2.28
CA TYR A 261 -11.58 -7.48 -2.18
C TYR A 261 -11.02 -7.35 -0.77
N ARG A 262 -9.70 -7.13 -0.68
CA ARG A 262 -8.96 -6.91 0.56
C ARG A 262 -8.13 -5.64 0.39
N LEU A 263 -8.68 -4.54 0.87
CA LEU A 263 -8.11 -3.20 0.75
C LEU A 263 -7.60 -2.72 2.11
N ASP A 264 -6.51 -1.95 2.10
CA ASP A 264 -5.98 -1.28 3.29
C ASP A 264 -6.87 -0.10 3.71
N SER A 265 -6.74 0.36 4.96
CA SER A 265 -7.64 1.35 5.57
C SER A 265 -7.71 2.69 4.82
N ASN A 266 -6.61 3.06 4.15
CA ASN A 266 -6.48 4.27 3.36
C ASN A 266 -6.91 4.11 1.89
N VAL A 267 -7.27 2.90 1.45
CA VAL A 267 -7.54 2.60 0.04
C VAL A 267 -9.02 2.62 -0.28
N THR A 268 -9.36 3.37 -1.32
CA THR A 268 -10.67 3.33 -1.98
C THR A 268 -10.52 2.78 -3.40
N VAL A 269 -11.27 1.73 -3.72
CA VAL A 269 -11.45 1.30 -5.12
C VAL A 269 -12.78 1.83 -5.61
N LYS A 270 -12.76 2.63 -6.68
CA LYS A 270 -13.94 3.23 -7.28
C LYS A 270 -14.21 2.60 -8.64
N ILE A 271 -15.37 1.97 -8.82
CA ILE A 271 -15.80 1.40 -10.09
C ILE A 271 -16.79 2.36 -10.75
N THR A 272 -16.42 2.88 -11.92
CA THR A 272 -17.27 3.81 -12.71
C THR A 272 -17.66 3.24 -14.07
N GLY A 273 -16.85 2.32 -14.60
CA GLY A 273 -17.15 1.61 -15.83
C GLY A 273 -18.32 0.63 -15.69
N LYS A 274 -18.69 -0.02 -16.79
CA LYS A 274 -19.72 -1.06 -16.80
C LYS A 274 -19.33 -2.19 -15.84
N LEU A 275 -20.28 -2.66 -15.03
CA LEU A 275 -20.09 -3.78 -14.11
C LEU A 275 -21.11 -4.87 -14.43
N SER A 276 -20.66 -6.06 -14.82
CA SER A 276 -21.55 -7.10 -15.37
C SER A 276 -21.15 -8.50 -14.94
N GLY A 277 -22.00 -9.49 -15.23
CA GLY A 277 -21.75 -10.91 -14.96
C GLY A 277 -22.52 -11.45 -13.75
N PRO A 278 -22.59 -12.77 -13.58
CA PRO A 278 -23.38 -13.42 -12.52
C PRO A 278 -22.80 -13.25 -11.11
N GLY A 279 -21.56 -12.80 -11.00
CA GLY A 279 -20.82 -12.67 -9.75
C GLY A 279 -21.14 -11.41 -8.94
N LYS A 280 -20.54 -11.35 -7.75
CA LYS A 280 -20.51 -10.16 -6.88
C LYS A 280 -19.14 -9.94 -6.27
N LEU A 281 -18.84 -8.68 -5.96
CA LEU A 281 -17.74 -8.24 -5.12
C LEU A 281 -18.09 -8.51 -3.65
N VAL A 282 -17.17 -9.13 -2.92
CA VAL A 282 -17.34 -9.55 -1.52
C VAL A 282 -16.15 -9.05 -0.70
N ALA A 283 -16.40 -8.38 0.43
CA ALA A 283 -15.33 -7.97 1.32
C ALA A 283 -14.64 -9.22 1.91
N HIS A 284 -13.32 -9.28 1.81
CA HIS A 284 -12.54 -10.24 2.58
C HIS A 284 -12.67 -9.95 4.10
N LYS A 285 -12.51 -10.96 4.95
CA LYS A 285 -12.62 -10.81 6.42
C LYS A 285 -11.67 -9.76 7.02
N ASP A 286 -10.52 -9.57 6.35
CA ASP A 286 -9.48 -8.62 6.74
C ASP A 286 -9.52 -7.34 5.88
N ASN A 287 -10.64 -7.05 5.22
CA ASN A 287 -10.79 -5.82 4.44
C ASN A 287 -10.96 -4.62 5.38
N GLU A 288 -10.10 -3.61 5.20
CA GLU A 288 -10.11 -2.39 5.99
C GLU A 288 -10.46 -1.16 5.16
N GLY A 289 -10.37 -1.23 3.82
CA GLY A 289 -10.68 -0.14 2.92
C GLY A 289 -12.12 -0.11 2.40
N THR A 290 -12.34 0.79 1.45
CA THR A 290 -13.66 1.10 0.88
C THR A 290 -13.75 0.68 -0.59
N LEU A 291 -14.87 0.08 -0.97
CA LEU A 291 -15.25 -0.13 -2.37
C LEU A 291 -16.43 0.79 -2.70
N LEU A 292 -16.27 1.67 -3.68
CA LEU A 292 -17.32 2.57 -4.16
C LEU A 292 -17.76 2.16 -5.57
N VAL A 293 -18.97 1.62 -5.69
CA VAL A 293 -19.55 1.21 -6.96
C VAL A 293 -20.48 2.31 -7.48
N GLU A 294 -19.99 3.08 -8.44
CA GLU A 294 -20.72 4.11 -9.18
C GLU A 294 -20.78 3.74 -10.67
N SER A 295 -21.05 2.46 -10.94
CA SER A 295 -21.04 1.92 -12.29
C SER A 295 -22.13 2.57 -13.15
N SER A 296 -21.76 2.94 -14.38
CA SER A 296 -22.65 3.54 -15.37
C SER A 296 -23.70 2.57 -15.92
N ASP A 297 -23.41 1.27 -15.92
CA ASP A 297 -24.31 0.18 -16.32
C ASP A 297 -23.97 -1.04 -15.45
N ASN A 298 -24.83 -1.33 -14.46
CA ASN A 298 -24.60 -2.38 -13.48
C ASN A 298 -25.63 -3.50 -13.63
N THR A 299 -25.16 -4.66 -14.08
CA THR A 299 -25.93 -5.92 -14.20
C THR A 299 -25.35 -7.04 -13.34
N SER A 300 -24.43 -6.71 -12.44
CA SER A 300 -23.80 -7.66 -11.51
C SER A 300 -24.63 -7.91 -10.25
N GLY A 301 -24.18 -8.86 -9.43
CA GLY A 301 -24.74 -9.10 -8.10
C GLY A 301 -24.34 -8.07 -7.02
N THR A 302 -23.50 -7.07 -7.33
CA THR A 302 -23.11 -6.00 -6.40
C THR A 302 -23.83 -4.70 -6.77
N PRO A 303 -24.77 -4.21 -5.94
CA PRO A 303 -25.45 -2.95 -6.19
C PRO A 303 -24.49 -1.75 -6.23
N ASN A 304 -24.88 -0.68 -6.93
CA ASN A 304 -24.21 0.62 -6.78
C ASN A 304 -24.33 1.11 -5.33
N GLY A 305 -23.28 1.75 -4.84
CA GLY A 305 -23.17 2.23 -3.47
C GLY A 305 -21.78 2.01 -2.87
N GLN A 306 -21.63 2.42 -1.62
CA GLN A 306 -20.44 2.18 -0.83
C GLN A 306 -20.52 0.82 -0.14
N HIS A 307 -19.43 0.06 -0.22
CA HIS A 307 -19.25 -1.26 0.38
C HIS A 307 -17.89 -1.33 1.09
N GLY A 308 -17.67 -2.37 1.90
CA GLY A 308 -16.43 -2.55 2.65
C GLY A 308 -16.52 -1.91 4.03
N ASN A 309 -15.41 -1.38 4.53
CA ASN A 309 -15.36 -0.79 5.85
C ASN A 309 -16.05 0.58 5.85
N THR A 310 -16.98 0.81 6.79
CA THR A 310 -17.66 2.10 6.96
C THR A 310 -16.82 3.11 7.74
N HIS A 311 -15.70 2.68 8.32
CA HIS A 311 -14.81 3.47 9.16
C HIS A 311 -15.56 4.19 10.30
N GLU A 312 -16.46 3.46 10.97
CA GLU A 312 -17.19 4.00 12.11
C GLU A 312 -16.24 4.49 13.21
N ALA A 313 -16.61 5.61 13.83
CA ALA A 313 -15.82 6.23 14.87
C ALA A 313 -15.58 5.26 16.04
N LYS A 314 -14.32 5.01 16.36
CA LYS A 314 -13.93 4.06 17.40
C LYS A 314 -12.84 4.64 18.30
N LEU A 315 -13.13 4.76 19.58
CA LEU A 315 -12.14 5.13 20.59
C LEU A 315 -11.44 3.87 21.14
N ILE A 316 -10.11 3.87 21.09
CA ILE A 316 -9.24 2.80 21.57
C ILE A 316 -8.32 3.41 22.63
N LYS A 317 -8.32 2.82 23.82
CA LYS A 317 -7.39 3.20 24.89
C LYS A 317 -6.35 2.10 25.04
N LEU A 318 -5.09 2.49 24.97
CA LEU A 318 -3.95 1.60 25.13
C LEU A 318 -3.17 2.08 26.35
N ASP A 319 -2.95 1.18 27.30
CA ASP A 319 -2.14 1.46 28.48
C ASP A 319 -0.96 0.48 28.58
N GLY A 320 0.07 0.87 29.32
CA GLY A 320 1.22 0.04 29.67
C GLY A 320 2.29 -0.06 28.58
N ASP A 321 3.45 -0.59 28.99
CA ASP A 321 4.66 -0.63 28.17
C ASP A 321 4.78 -1.90 27.34
N LYS A 322 4.84 -1.71 26.02
CA LYS A 322 5.04 -2.78 25.04
C LYS A 322 5.94 -2.30 23.89
N PRO A 323 7.24 -2.06 24.16
CA PRO A 323 8.15 -1.41 23.21
C PRO A 323 8.44 -2.22 21.93
N ASN A 324 7.96 -3.47 21.84
CA ASN A 324 8.10 -4.34 20.66
C ASN A 324 6.78 -4.49 19.87
N GLU A 325 5.68 -3.87 20.32
CA GLU A 325 4.37 -3.93 19.66
C GLU A 325 4.17 -2.64 18.86
N SER A 326 3.95 -2.77 17.54
CA SER A 326 3.60 -1.65 16.67
C SER A 326 2.09 -1.39 16.70
N VAL A 327 1.70 -0.14 16.42
CA VAL A 327 0.28 0.27 16.37
C VAL A 327 0.00 0.97 15.05
N SER A 328 -1.07 0.57 14.37
CA SER A 328 -1.64 1.29 13.24
C SER A 328 -2.95 1.93 13.70
N VAL A 329 -3.04 3.25 13.61
CA VAL A 329 -4.23 4.05 13.89
C VAL A 329 -4.94 4.31 12.57
N ARG A 330 -6.03 3.58 12.34
CA ARG A 330 -6.70 3.54 11.04
C ARG A 330 -7.72 4.65 10.92
N LYS A 331 -8.20 4.86 9.70
CA LYS A 331 -9.30 5.78 9.41
C LYS A 331 -10.53 5.46 10.26
N GLY A 332 -11.04 6.48 10.96
CA GLY A 332 -12.17 6.36 11.91
C GLY A 332 -11.75 5.99 13.34
N GLU A 333 -10.50 5.60 13.57
CA GLU A 333 -10.00 5.26 14.90
C GLU A 333 -9.40 6.48 15.60
N THR A 334 -9.70 6.61 16.88
CA THR A 334 -9.00 7.49 17.82
C THR A 334 -8.29 6.61 18.84
N VAL A 335 -6.96 6.63 18.83
CA VAL A 335 -6.13 5.87 19.76
C VAL A 335 -5.53 6.83 20.79
N LEU A 336 -5.81 6.57 22.06
CA LEU A 336 -5.15 7.24 23.20
C LEU A 336 -4.18 6.27 23.86
N LEU A 337 -2.89 6.57 23.83
CA LEU A 337 -1.83 5.73 24.39
C LEU A 337 -1.21 6.36 25.64
N ASN A 338 -1.23 5.65 26.76
CA ASN A 338 -0.45 5.94 27.96
C ASN A 338 0.54 4.80 28.23
N GLY A 339 1.78 4.97 27.77
CA GLY A 339 2.82 3.94 27.85
C GLY A 339 3.65 3.88 26.57
N SER A 340 4.33 2.75 26.35
CA SER A 340 5.25 2.61 25.22
C SER A 340 4.85 1.61 24.14
N ARG A 341 5.18 1.94 22.89
CA ARG A 341 5.02 1.09 21.69
C ARG A 341 6.28 1.17 20.81
N SER A 342 6.43 0.23 19.88
CA SER A 342 7.46 0.33 18.83
C SER A 342 7.06 1.41 17.84
N ASP A 343 6.68 1.02 16.61
CA ASP A 343 6.35 1.96 15.55
C ASP A 343 4.86 2.28 15.59
N VAL A 344 4.53 3.57 15.52
CA VAL A 344 3.15 4.03 15.42
C VAL A 344 2.92 4.68 14.05
N TYR A 345 1.93 4.16 13.35
CA TYR A 345 1.50 4.62 12.04
C TYR A 345 0.10 5.21 12.16
N VAL A 346 -0.07 6.49 11.84
CA VAL A 346 -1.37 7.16 11.88
C VAL A 346 -1.80 7.43 10.45
N ASP A 347 -2.69 6.59 9.93
CA ASP A 347 -3.21 6.72 8.57
C ASP A 347 -4.14 7.94 8.47
N GLU A 348 -4.34 8.44 7.24
CA GLU A 348 -5.24 9.58 7.03
C GLU A 348 -6.67 9.30 7.55
N GLY A 349 -7.17 10.20 8.41
CA GLY A 349 -8.46 10.04 9.10
C GLY A 349 -8.40 9.23 10.40
N GLY A 350 -7.23 8.73 10.80
CA GLY A 350 -6.95 8.26 12.15
C GLY A 350 -6.49 9.40 13.07
N VAL A 351 -6.69 9.25 14.38
CA VAL A 351 -6.28 10.23 15.40
C VAL A 351 -5.50 9.54 16.51
N PHE A 352 -4.27 9.98 16.76
CA PHE A 352 -3.40 9.46 17.79
C PHE A 352 -3.12 10.51 18.86
N GLY A 353 -3.23 10.13 20.13
CA GLY A 353 -2.88 11.01 21.24
C GLY A 353 -2.53 10.25 22.51
N GLY A 354 -2.40 10.99 23.61
CA GLY A 354 -2.00 10.44 24.92
C GLY A 354 -0.54 10.75 25.29
N ASN A 355 -0.14 10.32 26.50
CA ASN A 355 1.22 10.47 27.01
C ASN A 355 2.06 9.26 26.60
N ALA A 356 2.51 9.25 25.35
CA ALA A 356 3.14 8.09 24.72
C ALA A 356 4.66 8.19 24.64
N THR A 357 5.34 7.05 24.75
CA THR A 357 6.73 6.86 24.33
C THR A 357 6.80 5.86 23.19
N VAL A 358 7.14 6.29 21.98
CA VAL A 358 7.13 5.43 20.79
C VAL A 358 8.52 5.39 20.18
N LYS A 359 8.87 4.29 19.51
CA LYS A 359 10.16 4.18 18.81
C LYS A 359 10.22 5.14 17.62
N SER A 360 9.24 5.03 16.73
CA SER A 360 9.07 5.92 15.58
C SER A 360 7.59 6.27 15.40
N LEU A 361 7.31 7.45 14.86
CA LEU A 361 5.96 7.96 14.68
C LEU A 361 5.80 8.54 13.27
N SER A 362 4.92 7.91 12.47
CA SER A 362 4.60 8.30 11.10
C SER A 362 3.14 8.77 11.03
N VAL A 363 2.88 10.00 10.59
CA VAL A 363 1.56 10.64 10.71
C VAL A 363 1.05 11.20 9.38
N ALA A 364 0.05 10.55 8.79
CA ALA A 364 -0.81 11.08 7.72
C ALA A 364 -2.20 11.54 8.23
N GLY A 365 -2.64 11.05 9.39
CA GLY A 365 -3.82 11.51 10.11
C GLY A 365 -3.54 12.67 11.07
N VAL A 366 -4.08 12.61 12.28
CA VAL A 366 -3.89 13.64 13.33
C VAL A 366 -3.07 13.07 14.48
N VAL A 367 -2.08 13.84 14.96
CA VAL A 367 -1.41 13.59 16.24
C VAL A 367 -1.70 14.73 17.21
N ALA A 368 -2.09 14.40 18.44
CA ALA A 368 -2.41 15.34 19.52
C ALA A 368 -1.80 14.84 20.86
N PRO A 369 -0.67 15.41 21.33
CA PRO A 369 -0.01 14.97 22.55
C PRO A 369 -0.87 15.04 23.81
N GLY A 370 -0.70 14.04 24.68
CA GLY A 370 -1.26 14.03 26.03
C GLY A 370 -2.75 13.71 26.17
N ASN A 371 -3.25 13.86 27.39
CA ASN A 371 -4.68 14.16 27.65
C ASN A 371 -4.94 15.68 27.57
N SER A 372 -3.99 16.39 26.97
CA SER A 372 -3.96 17.81 26.64
C SER A 372 -4.03 18.81 27.82
N PRO A 373 -3.02 19.68 27.99
CA PRO A 373 -1.70 19.62 27.36
C PRO A 373 -0.86 18.41 27.83
N GLY A 374 0.04 17.88 27.00
CA GLY A 374 0.97 16.81 27.37
C GLY A 374 2.08 16.55 26.35
N LYS A 375 2.73 15.39 26.46
CA LYS A 375 3.96 15.09 25.70
C LYS A 375 3.93 13.72 25.06
N ILE A 376 4.37 13.66 23.80
CA ILE A 376 4.73 12.42 23.10
C ILE A 376 6.24 12.40 22.91
N THR A 377 6.89 11.33 23.36
CA THR A 377 8.32 11.09 23.16
C THR A 377 8.51 10.06 22.05
N VAL A 378 9.22 10.45 21.00
CA VAL A 378 9.60 9.63 19.86
C VAL A 378 11.10 9.36 19.99
N LEU A 379 11.47 8.09 20.14
CA LEU A 379 12.86 7.74 20.42
C LEU A 379 13.76 7.90 19.19
N ASN A 380 13.21 7.81 17.98
CA ASN A 380 13.94 7.95 16.72
C ASN A 380 13.25 9.02 15.85
N ASP A 381 12.54 8.59 14.81
CA ASP A 381 12.03 9.43 13.73
C ASP A 381 10.58 9.84 13.97
N PHE A 382 10.33 11.15 14.00
CA PHE A 382 9.01 11.74 13.85
C PHE A 382 8.84 12.23 12.40
N TYR A 383 7.92 11.59 11.69
CA TYR A 383 7.68 11.83 10.28
C TYR A 383 6.22 12.23 10.03
N MET A 384 6.02 13.38 9.40
CA MET A 384 4.70 13.82 8.94
C MET A 384 4.56 13.57 7.43
N ASN A 385 3.55 12.80 7.08
CA ASN A 385 3.21 12.39 5.72
C ASN A 385 2.04 13.18 5.15
N GLY A 386 2.14 13.58 3.88
CA GLY A 386 1.02 14.11 3.10
C GLY A 386 0.18 15.16 3.84
N THR A 387 -1.04 14.79 4.23
CA THR A 387 -2.04 15.65 4.91
C THR A 387 -1.96 15.66 6.43
N GLY A 388 -0.91 15.07 7.02
CA GLY A 388 -0.77 14.92 8.46
C GLY A 388 -0.96 16.23 9.22
N VAL A 389 -1.63 16.17 10.37
CA VAL A 389 -1.90 17.32 11.23
C VAL A 389 -1.26 17.10 12.60
N TYR A 390 -0.36 18.00 12.99
CA TYR A 390 0.06 18.13 14.37
C TYR A 390 -0.89 19.11 15.04
N LYS A 391 -1.75 18.60 15.92
CA LYS A 391 -2.64 19.40 16.75
C LYS A 391 -1.98 19.63 18.10
N ALA A 392 -1.66 20.89 18.40
CA ALA A 392 -0.98 21.28 19.64
C ALA A 392 -1.85 22.24 20.44
N GLU A 393 -2.00 21.98 21.73
CA GLU A 393 -2.68 22.85 22.67
C GLU A 393 -1.70 23.70 23.48
N ILE A 394 -2.04 24.98 23.69
CA ILE A 394 -1.32 25.91 24.58
C ILE A 394 -2.32 26.45 25.59
N LEU A 395 -1.99 26.37 26.88
CA LEU A 395 -2.68 27.08 27.95
C LEU A 395 -1.88 28.32 28.39
N ASP A 396 -0.60 28.13 28.69
CA ASP A 396 0.32 29.19 29.11
C ASP A 396 1.77 28.74 28.86
N LYS A 397 2.75 29.59 29.18
CA LYS A 397 4.18 29.34 28.92
C LYS A 397 4.75 28.04 29.53
N ASP A 398 4.07 27.45 30.52
CA ASP A 398 4.51 26.24 31.21
C ASP A 398 3.64 25.01 30.87
N HIS A 399 2.47 25.22 30.26
CA HIS A 399 1.49 24.18 29.97
C HIS A 399 1.11 24.20 28.48
N TYR A 400 1.79 23.39 27.68
CA TYR A 400 1.54 23.24 26.25
C TYR A 400 1.95 21.85 25.76
N ASP A 401 1.42 21.47 24.60
CA ASP A 401 1.74 20.20 23.94
C ASP A 401 3.13 20.19 23.33
N GLN A 402 3.81 19.06 23.47
CA GLN A 402 5.14 18.88 22.92
C GLN A 402 5.31 17.49 22.29
N ILE A 403 5.90 17.48 21.09
CA ILE A 403 6.56 16.29 20.53
C ILE A 403 8.06 16.40 20.81
N VAL A 404 8.67 15.32 21.28
CA VAL A 404 10.13 15.23 21.45
C VAL A 404 10.64 14.10 20.59
N ALA A 405 11.60 14.36 19.70
CA ALA A 405 12.13 13.39 18.75
C ALA A 405 13.66 13.48 18.63
N GLN A 406 14.31 12.49 18.00
CA GLN A 406 15.72 12.56 17.61
C GLN A 406 15.92 12.99 16.14
N SER A 407 14.89 12.86 15.33
CA SER A 407 14.90 13.18 13.91
C SER A 407 13.51 13.64 13.52
N VAL A 408 13.41 14.81 12.87
CA VAL A 408 12.13 15.45 12.54
C VAL A 408 12.09 15.74 11.05
N GLN A 409 11.07 15.19 10.40
CA GLN A 409 10.78 15.49 9.00
C GLN A 409 9.29 15.84 8.86
N LEU A 410 9.02 17.12 8.57
CA LEU A 410 7.66 17.68 8.49
C LEU A 410 7.09 17.64 7.07
N SER A 411 7.91 17.53 6.02
CA SER A 411 7.42 17.46 4.64
C SER A 411 8.40 16.75 3.72
N ASN A 412 7.89 16.07 2.69
CA ASN A 412 8.71 15.48 1.61
C ASN A 412 8.26 15.96 0.22
N GLY A 413 8.28 17.27 -0.02
CA GLY A 413 8.29 17.81 -1.39
C GLY A 413 6.99 17.76 -2.19
N GLY A 414 5.81 18.05 -1.60
CA GLY A 414 4.63 18.36 -2.44
C GLY A 414 3.24 18.28 -1.83
N ASN A 415 3.05 17.70 -0.64
CA ASN A 415 1.78 17.74 0.10
C ASN A 415 2.07 18.02 1.57
N SER A 416 1.37 19.00 2.12
CA SER A 416 1.90 19.83 3.20
C SER A 416 1.24 19.52 4.54
N SER A 417 2.01 18.91 5.44
CA SER A 417 1.64 18.75 6.84
C SER A 417 1.20 20.09 7.45
N LYS A 418 0.33 20.03 8.46
CA LYS A 418 -0.26 21.22 9.07
C LYS A 418 0.01 21.25 10.56
N LEU A 419 0.24 22.46 11.06
CA LEU A 419 0.15 22.77 12.48
C LEU A 419 -1.26 23.34 12.74
N GLU A 420 -2.03 22.66 13.59
CA GLU A 420 -3.27 23.19 14.15
C GLU A 420 -3.01 23.54 15.61
N LEU A 421 -2.96 24.83 15.91
CA LEU A 421 -2.73 25.30 17.28
C LEU A 421 -4.07 25.65 17.93
N VAL A 422 -4.29 25.17 19.16
CA VAL A 422 -5.48 25.46 19.96
C VAL A 422 -5.09 26.25 21.19
N TYR A 423 -5.63 27.46 21.34
CA TYR A 423 -5.45 28.25 22.55
C TYR A 423 -6.53 27.90 23.59
N LEU A 424 -6.13 27.23 24.67
CA LEU A 424 -7.06 26.70 25.64
C LEU A 424 -7.78 27.81 26.45
N PRO A 425 -9.05 27.60 26.81
CA PRO A 425 -9.81 28.58 27.56
C PRO A 425 -9.17 28.98 28.90
N GLY A 426 -9.18 30.27 29.21
CA GLY A 426 -8.58 30.81 30.44
C GLY A 426 -7.06 30.89 30.43
N GLY A 427 -6.42 30.50 29.31
CA GLY A 427 -4.98 30.66 29.12
C GLY A 427 -4.51 32.11 29.19
N THR A 428 -3.24 32.31 29.49
CA THR A 428 -2.61 33.65 29.50
C THR A 428 -1.25 33.57 28.82
N ILE A 429 -1.09 34.36 27.77
CA ILE A 429 0.13 34.45 26.98
C ILE A 429 0.63 35.89 27.03
N LYS A 430 1.92 36.06 27.28
CA LYS A 430 2.63 37.33 27.25
C LYS A 430 3.47 37.45 26.01
N LYS A 431 3.58 38.67 25.48
CA LYS A 431 4.50 38.97 24.39
C LYS A 431 5.91 38.53 24.80
N GLY A 432 6.54 37.74 23.94
CA GLY A 432 7.87 37.18 24.18
C GLY A 432 7.86 35.78 24.80
N ASP A 433 6.71 35.25 25.25
CA ASP A 433 6.62 33.85 25.66
C ASP A 433 6.99 32.93 24.48
N THR A 434 7.73 31.86 24.79
CA THR A 434 8.23 30.88 23.82
C THR A 434 7.71 29.49 24.12
N PHE A 435 7.28 28.78 23.08
CA PHE A 435 6.70 27.43 23.18
C PHE A 435 7.46 26.50 22.22
N THR A 436 8.27 25.59 22.76
CA THR A 436 8.97 24.57 21.96
C THR A 436 8.02 23.41 21.68
N ILE A 437 7.20 23.56 20.63
CA ILE A 437 6.15 22.59 20.27
C ILE A 437 6.72 21.30 19.67
N ILE A 438 7.93 21.35 19.09
CA ILE A 438 8.71 20.17 18.73
C ILE A 438 10.14 20.40 19.22
N ASN A 439 10.59 19.52 20.13
CA ASN A 439 11.99 19.44 20.53
C ASN A 439 12.69 18.34 19.71
N ASN A 440 13.71 18.71 18.95
CA ASN A 440 14.53 17.82 18.16
C ASN A 440 15.89 17.61 18.85
N ASN A 441 15.94 16.64 19.77
CA ASN A 441 17.14 16.31 20.55
C ASN A 441 18.28 15.69 19.71
N GLY A 442 18.09 15.48 18.41
CA GLY A 442 19.16 15.09 17.48
C GLY A 442 20.03 16.28 17.10
N SER A 443 21.04 16.03 16.25
CA SER A 443 21.91 17.09 15.72
C SER A 443 21.53 17.53 14.30
N ALA A 444 20.68 16.77 13.62
CA ALA A 444 20.21 17.12 12.29
C ALA A 444 19.14 18.22 12.35
N PRO A 445 19.09 19.14 11.38
CA PRO A 445 18.05 20.16 11.34
C PRO A 445 16.67 19.54 11.09
N VAL A 446 15.61 20.26 11.46
CA VAL A 446 14.24 19.92 11.04
C VAL A 446 14.18 19.94 9.52
N GLN A 447 13.73 18.83 8.92
CA GLN A 447 13.58 18.74 7.48
C GLN A 447 12.17 19.18 7.06
N GLY A 448 12.10 20.28 6.31
CA GLY A 448 10.84 20.84 5.82
C GLY A 448 10.17 21.80 6.80
N THR A 449 8.97 22.27 6.44
CA THR A 449 8.17 23.22 7.23
C THR A 449 6.70 22.82 7.18
N PHE A 450 5.89 23.30 8.12
CA PHE A 450 4.44 23.20 8.03
C PHE A 450 3.90 24.05 6.87
N ASN A 451 2.79 23.62 6.28
CA ASN A 451 2.18 24.29 5.13
C ASN A 451 1.88 25.77 5.42
N GLY A 452 2.33 26.66 4.54
CA GLY A 452 2.05 28.09 4.66
C GLY A 452 2.75 28.77 5.83
N LEU A 453 3.63 28.06 6.54
CA LEU A 453 4.37 28.56 7.69
C LEU A 453 5.89 28.42 7.45
N PRO A 454 6.49 29.18 6.52
CA PRO A 454 7.95 29.21 6.38
C PRO A 454 8.64 29.77 7.63
N GLU A 455 9.97 29.68 7.71
CA GLU A 455 10.76 30.28 8.79
C GLU A 455 10.38 31.74 9.03
N GLY A 456 10.08 32.09 10.29
CA GLY A 456 9.71 33.44 10.68
C GLY A 456 8.28 33.85 10.33
N ALA A 457 7.45 32.96 9.80
CA ALA A 457 6.05 33.26 9.51
C ALA A 457 5.28 33.62 10.78
N GLU A 458 4.36 34.58 10.65
CA GLU A 458 3.42 34.94 11.71
C GLU A 458 2.01 34.45 11.39
N PHE A 459 1.32 33.94 12.40
CA PHE A 459 -0.07 33.51 12.30
C PHE A 459 -0.82 33.78 13.62
N ALA A 460 -2.14 33.92 13.53
CA ALA A 460 -2.98 34.27 14.68
C ALA A 460 -3.96 33.15 15.03
N VAL A 461 -4.16 32.93 16.33
CA VAL A 461 -5.13 31.99 16.91
C VAL A 461 -5.81 32.67 18.09
N ASP A 462 -7.13 32.82 18.04
CA ASP A 462 -7.94 33.37 19.14
C ASP A 462 -7.39 34.68 19.76
N GLY A 463 -6.85 35.57 18.90
CA GLY A 463 -6.29 36.86 19.31
C GLY A 463 -4.83 36.85 19.79
N ALA A 464 -4.20 35.68 19.90
CA ALA A 464 -2.75 35.55 20.07
C ALA A 464 -2.06 35.43 18.69
N THR A 465 -1.03 36.22 18.44
CA THR A 465 -0.18 36.14 17.25
C THR A 465 1.13 35.46 17.63
N PHE A 466 1.52 34.45 16.87
CA PHE A 466 2.76 33.70 17.05
C PHE A 466 3.65 33.85 15.83
N LYS A 467 4.97 33.90 16.07
CA LYS A 467 6.00 33.74 15.05
C LYS A 467 6.65 32.37 15.20
N ILE A 468 6.74 31.60 14.13
CA ILE A 468 7.38 30.27 14.13
C ILE A 468 8.86 30.34 13.73
N SER A 469 9.68 29.50 14.37
CA SER A 469 11.05 29.22 13.95
C SER A 469 11.32 27.71 13.98
N TYR A 470 11.99 27.18 12.96
CA TYR A 470 12.44 25.79 12.83
C TYR A 470 13.93 25.61 13.19
N VAL A 471 14.57 26.71 13.62
CA VAL A 471 15.94 26.78 14.14
C VAL A 471 15.94 27.40 15.54
N GLY A 472 14.81 27.29 16.25
CA GLY A 472 14.65 27.79 17.60
C GLY A 472 15.34 26.89 18.63
N GLY A 473 15.16 27.21 19.91
CA GLY A 473 15.69 26.41 21.02
C GLY A 473 17.21 26.36 21.00
N ASP A 474 17.78 25.17 20.84
CA ASP A 474 19.22 24.92 20.70
C ASP A 474 19.75 25.02 19.26
N GLY A 475 18.88 25.35 18.29
CA GLY A 475 19.25 25.62 16.89
C GLY A 475 18.57 24.71 15.87
N ASN A 476 17.81 23.71 16.32
CA ASN A 476 17.08 22.78 15.46
C ASN A 476 15.70 22.39 16.02
N ASP A 477 15.11 23.21 16.89
CA ASP A 477 13.76 23.02 17.41
C ASP A 477 12.70 23.79 16.60
N VAL A 478 11.44 23.35 16.72
CA VAL A 478 10.28 24.15 16.27
C VAL A 478 9.69 24.93 17.45
N VAL A 479 9.86 26.24 17.43
CA VAL A 479 9.49 27.17 18.50
C VAL A 479 8.50 28.20 18.00
N LEU A 480 7.44 28.45 18.78
CA LEU A 480 6.53 29.57 18.61
C LEU A 480 6.89 30.68 19.58
N THR A 481 7.01 31.94 19.13
CA THR A 481 7.17 33.12 19.97
C THR A 481 5.95 34.01 19.89
N ALA A 482 5.30 34.29 21.02
CA ALA A 482 4.16 35.20 21.09
C ALA A 482 4.55 36.65 20.76
N GLN A 483 3.82 37.30 19.86
CA GLN A 483 4.07 38.67 19.40
C GLN A 483 3.23 39.72 20.14
N ASN A 484 2.21 39.30 20.88
CA ASN A 484 1.36 40.15 21.70
C ASN A 484 0.90 39.43 22.96
N ASP A 485 0.50 40.22 23.96
CA ASP A 485 -0.26 39.72 25.09
C ASP A 485 -1.64 39.26 24.62
N SER A 486 -2.10 38.13 25.14
CA SER A 486 -3.42 37.60 24.88
C SER A 486 -3.95 36.80 26.06
N THR A 487 -5.27 36.83 26.26
CA THR A 487 -6.00 35.95 27.18
C THR A 487 -6.83 35.00 26.36
N GLY A 488 -6.79 33.71 26.72
CA GLY A 488 -7.49 32.66 26.01
C GLY A 488 -8.99 32.92 25.90
N PRO A 489 -9.67 32.25 24.96
CA PRO A 489 -11.12 32.38 24.81
C PRO A 489 -11.79 32.07 26.15
N LYS A 490 -12.88 32.78 26.46
CA LYS A 490 -13.68 32.43 27.63
C LYS A 490 -14.28 31.05 27.40
N ALA A 491 -14.18 30.17 28.39
CA ALA A 491 -14.87 28.88 28.33
C ALA A 491 -16.36 29.13 28.04
N PRO A 492 -17.03 28.32 27.20
CA PRO A 492 -18.46 28.43 27.01
C PRO A 492 -19.15 28.38 28.39
N ASN A 493 -20.07 29.30 28.66
CA ASN A 493 -20.90 29.24 29.87
C ASN A 493 -21.85 28.05 29.75
N THR A 494 -21.37 26.83 30.02
CA THR A 494 -22.22 25.66 30.24
C THR A 494 -22.76 25.79 31.66
N GLY A 495 -23.95 26.38 31.79
CA GLY A 495 -24.64 26.54 33.08
C GLY A 495 -24.50 25.27 33.92
N GLY A 496 -24.07 25.44 35.18
CA GLY A 496 -23.51 24.39 36.01
C GLY A 496 -24.37 23.14 36.10
N GLU A 497 -23.86 22.05 35.55
CA GLU A 497 -24.01 20.68 36.04
C GLU A 497 -22.72 19.95 35.66
N ASN A 498 -22.16 19.18 36.60
CA ASN A 498 -20.89 18.47 36.50
C ASN A 498 -20.91 17.41 35.41
N VAL A 499 -20.82 17.83 34.16
CA VAL A 499 -20.35 16.97 33.08
C VAL A 499 -18.86 17.19 33.05
N ALA A 500 -18.10 16.19 33.51
CA ALA A 500 -16.68 16.09 33.19
C ALA A 500 -16.58 16.26 31.67
N VAL A 501 -16.15 17.44 31.22
CA VAL A 501 -15.75 17.66 29.85
C VAL A 501 -14.49 16.83 29.70
N ASN A 502 -14.67 15.55 29.33
CA ASN A 502 -13.57 14.77 28.80
C ASN A 502 -13.00 15.64 27.67
N LEU A 503 -11.76 16.09 27.83
CA LEU A 503 -10.97 16.72 26.78
C LEU A 503 -10.87 15.86 25.50
N ALA A 504 -11.43 14.65 25.50
CA ALA A 504 -11.79 13.93 24.29
C ALA A 504 -12.73 14.71 23.33
N GLY A 505 -13.45 15.74 23.81
CA GLY A 505 -14.35 16.56 22.99
C GLY A 505 -13.65 17.43 21.93
N THR A 506 -12.39 17.83 22.13
CA THR A 506 -11.60 18.58 21.13
C THR A 506 -10.92 17.66 20.10
N ILE A 507 -10.78 16.37 20.42
CA ILE A 507 -10.25 15.32 19.53
C ILE A 507 -11.32 14.86 18.52
N VAL A 508 -12.60 14.86 18.91
CA VAL A 508 -13.73 14.43 18.04
C VAL A 508 -14.27 15.57 17.15
N GLY A 509 -13.95 16.83 17.46
CA GLY A 509 -14.58 18.02 16.89
C GLY A 509 -14.46 18.23 15.38
N VAL A 510 -13.60 17.51 14.67
CA VAL A 510 -13.40 17.67 13.21
C VAL A 510 -13.82 16.43 12.40
N ALA A 511 -14.07 15.28 13.04
CA ALA A 511 -14.52 14.06 12.35
C ALA A 511 -16.05 13.91 12.28
N SER A 512 -16.83 14.78 12.95
CA SER A 512 -18.28 14.58 13.12
C SER A 512 -19.11 15.86 13.00
N ALA A 513 -18.90 16.67 11.96
CA ALA A 513 -19.88 17.71 11.61
C ALA A 513 -21.24 17.12 11.16
N ALA A 514 -21.32 15.81 10.88
CA ALA A 514 -22.57 15.13 10.51
C ALA A 514 -23.45 14.70 11.71
N ILE A 515 -22.93 14.65 12.94
CA ILE A 515 -23.68 14.05 14.07
C ILE A 515 -24.48 15.09 14.87
N LEU A 516 -24.12 16.37 14.85
CA LEU A 516 -24.84 17.41 15.61
C LEU A 516 -26.17 17.86 14.95
N LEU A 517 -26.46 17.46 13.71
CA LEU A 517 -27.68 17.87 13.00
C LEU A 517 -28.91 16.98 13.23
N PHE A 518 -28.78 15.82 13.88
CA PHE A 518 -29.92 14.91 14.10
C PHE A 518 -30.60 15.00 15.49
N MET A 519 -30.08 15.79 16.43
CA MET A 519 -30.70 15.92 17.77
C MET A 519 -31.50 17.21 18.02
N ALA A 520 -31.76 18.02 16.98
CA ALA A 520 -32.56 19.26 17.10
C ALA A 520 -33.96 19.21 16.46
N LYS A 521 -34.42 18.07 15.93
CA LYS A 521 -35.76 17.96 15.31
C LYS A 521 -36.64 16.88 15.93
N ARG A 522 -36.87 16.93 17.25
CA ARG A 522 -38.01 16.24 17.86
C ARG A 522 -38.44 16.83 19.20
N LYS A 523 -38.83 18.11 19.20
CA LYS A 523 -39.67 18.66 20.28
C LYS A 523 -40.50 19.85 19.79
N SER A 524 -41.56 19.54 19.04
CA SER A 524 -42.79 20.32 19.10
C SER A 524 -43.89 19.48 18.46
N PHE A 525 -44.81 19.00 19.29
CA PHE A 525 -46.26 18.93 19.09
C PHE A 525 -46.83 17.98 20.13
N GLY A 526 -47.41 18.55 21.19
CA GLY A 526 -48.15 17.80 22.20
C GLY A 526 -48.47 18.63 23.44
N LYS A 527 -49.75 19.03 23.53
CA LYS A 527 -50.49 19.72 24.62
C LYS A 527 -50.52 21.25 24.48
N LYS A 528 -51.67 21.92 24.38
CA LYS A 528 -53.06 21.58 24.73
C LYS A 528 -54.01 21.76 23.56
#